data_AF-A0A1H9MYQ1-F1
#
_entry.id   AF-A0A1H9MYQ1-F1
#
_cell.length_a   1.000
_cell.length_b   1.000
_cell.length_c   1.000
_cell.angle_alpha   90.00
_cell.angle_beta   90.00
_cell.angle_gamma   90.00
#
_symmetry.space_group_name_H-M   'P 1'
#
loop_
_entity.id
_entity.type
_entity.pdbx_description
1 polymer ?
#
loop_
_entity_poly.entity_id
_entity_poly.type
_entity_poly.pdbx_seq_one_letter_code
_entity_poly.pdbx_strand_id
1 'polypeptide(L)'
;METEFDTIAAISTAPGEGAIGIVRLSGPDALKIADQVYKLGKKKLSTQDTHTIHYGHIVDPKTDAQLDEVMVSVMRAPKTFTREDVVEINCHGGILAVNRVLQLVLRTGARLAEPGEFTKRAFLNGRIDLSQAEAVMDLIRAKTDRSMNMAMKQLDGDLSNLIRSLRQEILNTLAQVEVNIDYPEYDDVEEMTLALLEEKTKYVSQQIQQLLSTAQQGKILREGLQTAIVGRPNVGKSSLLNVLLREEKAIVTDIAGTTRDTIEEYVNVRGVPLKLIDTAGIRDTDDTVERIGVERSRQAIQDADFVLLLLNQSEALTDGDRELIELTKDFKRVVILNKCDLETKLDMDELASLVPTEEIIKTSMLEKSGIDQLEQTIADYFFQGQMGDRDATYLSNTRHIALLEKADQALQEVLMGIESGMPVDLIQIDFTRAWDLLGEITGDSVQDELLTQLFSQFCLGK
;
A
#
# COMPACT_ATOMS: atom_id res chain seq x y z
N MET A 1 -23.82 -11.87 -13.77
CA MET A 1 -23.87 -12.23 -15.20
C MET A 1 -22.72 -13.19 -15.45
N GLU A 2 -22.91 -14.26 -16.24
CA GLU A 2 -21.76 -14.98 -16.79
C GLU A 2 -21.17 -14.12 -17.92
N THR A 3 -20.19 -13.27 -17.57
CA THR A 3 -19.31 -12.69 -18.59
C THR A 3 -18.45 -13.81 -19.15
N GLU A 4 -18.62 -14.11 -20.43
CA GLU A 4 -17.85 -15.12 -21.15
C GLU A 4 -16.40 -14.63 -21.28
N PHE A 5 -15.58 -14.90 -20.26
CA PHE A 5 -14.20 -14.45 -20.19
C PHE A 5 -13.34 -15.17 -21.25
N ASP A 6 -12.57 -14.41 -22.01
CA ASP A 6 -11.53 -14.94 -22.88
C ASP A 6 -10.33 -15.44 -22.06
N THR A 7 -9.38 -16.14 -22.70
CA THR A 7 -8.16 -16.57 -22.01
C THR A 7 -7.06 -15.53 -22.14
N ILE A 8 -6.55 -15.06 -21.01
CA ILE A 8 -5.44 -14.10 -20.93
C ILE A 8 -4.12 -14.75 -20.62
N ALA A 9 -3.03 -14.10 -21.06
CA ALA A 9 -1.66 -14.45 -20.72
C ALA A 9 -0.80 -13.21 -20.42
N ALA A 10 0.15 -13.35 -19.50
CA ALA A 10 1.16 -12.32 -19.19
C ALA A 10 2.39 -12.93 -18.50
N ILE A 11 3.44 -12.11 -18.33
CA ILE A 11 4.60 -12.43 -17.50
C ILE A 11 4.27 -12.05 -16.05
N SER A 12 4.36 -13.00 -15.12
CA SER A 12 4.04 -12.79 -13.69
C SER A 12 5.27 -12.56 -12.80
N THR A 13 6.48 -12.68 -13.36
CA THR A 13 7.75 -12.34 -12.69
C THR A 13 8.19 -10.91 -13.02
N ALA A 14 8.98 -10.31 -12.13
CA ALA A 14 9.55 -8.98 -12.36
C ALA A 14 10.39 -8.94 -13.66
N PRO A 15 10.40 -7.81 -14.39
CA PRO A 15 11.26 -7.64 -15.56
C PRO A 15 12.74 -7.58 -15.14
N GLY A 16 13.61 -8.25 -15.89
CA GLY A 16 15.04 -8.29 -15.61
C GLY A 16 15.66 -9.62 -16.01
N GLU A 17 16.88 -9.87 -15.54
CA GLU A 17 17.54 -11.17 -15.64
C GLU A 17 17.32 -11.95 -14.35
N GLY A 18 16.82 -13.18 -14.47
CA GLY A 18 16.65 -14.10 -13.35
C GLY A 18 16.86 -15.55 -13.78
N ALA A 19 16.93 -16.47 -12.81
CA ALA A 19 17.01 -17.90 -13.10
C ALA A 19 15.71 -18.42 -13.74
N ILE A 20 14.56 -17.92 -13.28
CA ILE A 20 13.22 -18.37 -13.69
C ILE A 20 12.37 -17.16 -14.08
N GLY A 21 11.63 -17.27 -15.17
CA GLY A 21 10.53 -16.38 -15.54
C GLY A 21 9.23 -17.16 -15.66
N ILE A 22 8.10 -16.54 -15.33
CA ILE A 22 6.80 -17.21 -15.33
C ILE A 22 5.87 -16.55 -16.35
N VAL A 23 5.39 -17.32 -17.32
CA VAL A 23 4.26 -16.94 -18.17
C VAL A 23 3.00 -17.62 -17.63
N ARG A 24 2.07 -16.81 -17.12
CA ARG A 24 0.78 -17.27 -16.58
C ARG A 24 -0.31 -17.13 -17.63
N LEU A 25 -1.19 -18.13 -17.72
CA LEU A 25 -2.45 -18.11 -18.47
C LEU A 25 -3.62 -18.27 -17.50
N SER A 26 -4.75 -17.59 -17.78
CA SER A 26 -6.01 -17.77 -17.03
C SER A 26 -7.22 -17.67 -17.96
N GLY A 27 -8.18 -18.57 -17.82
CA GLY A 27 -9.43 -18.58 -18.59
C GLY A 27 -9.80 -19.96 -19.16
N PRO A 28 -10.95 -20.07 -19.86
CA PRO A 28 -11.52 -21.37 -20.24
C PRO A 28 -10.68 -22.19 -21.23
N ASP A 29 -9.84 -21.54 -22.05
CA ASP A 29 -8.96 -22.19 -23.02
C ASP A 29 -7.51 -22.35 -22.50
N ALA A 30 -7.20 -21.97 -21.25
CA ALA A 30 -5.83 -21.98 -20.72
C ALA A 30 -5.12 -23.34 -20.86
N LEU A 31 -5.79 -24.44 -20.50
CA LEU A 31 -5.25 -25.80 -20.65
C LEU A 31 -5.14 -26.25 -22.11
N LYS A 32 -6.06 -25.81 -22.97
CA LYS A 32 -6.09 -26.15 -24.42
C LYS A 32 -4.99 -25.40 -25.18
N ILE A 33 -4.67 -24.17 -24.79
CA ILE A 33 -3.54 -23.40 -25.33
C ILE A 33 -2.23 -24.03 -24.86
N ALA A 34 -2.14 -24.38 -23.57
CA ALA A 34 -0.96 -25.06 -23.02
C ALA A 34 -0.71 -26.43 -23.68
N ASP A 35 -1.74 -27.25 -23.91
CA ASP A 35 -1.67 -28.54 -24.62
C ASP A 35 -1.12 -28.43 -26.05
N GLN A 36 -1.31 -27.29 -26.73
CA GLN A 36 -0.84 -27.08 -28.10
C GLN A 36 0.64 -26.72 -28.19
N VAL A 37 1.21 -26.15 -27.13
CA VAL A 37 2.61 -25.65 -27.09
C VAL A 37 3.53 -26.54 -26.25
N TYR A 38 2.99 -27.35 -25.33
CA TYR A 38 3.76 -28.27 -24.49
C TYR A 38 4.01 -29.60 -25.20
N LYS A 39 5.26 -30.08 -25.15
CA LYS A 39 5.68 -31.35 -25.77
C LYS A 39 6.53 -32.19 -24.79
N LEU A 40 5.99 -33.34 -24.38
CA LEU A 40 6.76 -34.44 -23.77
C LEU A 40 6.13 -35.79 -24.13
N GLY A 41 6.65 -36.43 -25.19
CA GLY A 41 6.11 -37.70 -25.69
C GLY A 41 4.64 -37.58 -26.12
N LYS A 42 3.75 -38.34 -25.48
CA LYS A 42 2.29 -38.30 -25.70
C LYS A 42 1.51 -37.62 -24.56
N LYS A 43 2.21 -37.00 -23.60
CA LYS A 43 1.59 -36.39 -22.42
C LYS A 43 0.84 -35.11 -22.79
N LYS A 44 -0.41 -35.01 -22.36
CA LYS A 44 -1.23 -33.80 -22.39
C LYS A 44 -1.37 -33.23 -21.00
N LEU A 45 -1.30 -31.91 -20.85
CA LEU A 45 -1.54 -31.17 -19.60
C LEU A 45 -3.03 -31.20 -19.24
N SER A 46 -3.92 -31.11 -20.24
CA SER A 46 -5.37 -31.14 -20.06
C SER A 46 -5.92 -32.44 -19.47
N THR A 47 -5.13 -33.53 -19.42
CA THR A 47 -5.51 -34.81 -18.80
C THR A 47 -4.79 -35.07 -17.47
N GLN A 48 -4.11 -34.08 -16.90
CA GLN A 48 -3.39 -34.23 -15.63
C GLN A 48 -4.22 -33.70 -14.45
N ASP A 49 -3.86 -34.17 -13.26
CA ASP A 49 -4.43 -33.73 -12.00
C ASP A 49 -4.09 -32.27 -11.70
N THR A 50 -5.01 -31.57 -11.05
CA THR A 50 -4.80 -30.17 -10.63
C THR A 50 -3.77 -30.07 -9.51
N HIS A 51 -3.09 -28.93 -9.42
CA HIS A 51 -2.02 -28.63 -8.47
C HIS A 51 -0.80 -29.54 -8.61
N THR A 52 -0.50 -29.96 -9.84
CA THR A 52 0.70 -30.75 -10.16
C THR A 52 1.62 -30.01 -11.13
N ILE A 53 2.90 -30.37 -11.11
CA ILE A 53 3.96 -29.74 -11.91
C ILE A 53 4.51 -30.75 -12.91
N HIS A 54 4.80 -30.29 -14.12
CA HIS A 54 5.18 -31.14 -15.25
C HIS A 54 6.37 -30.58 -16.02
N TYR A 55 7.49 -31.30 -15.93
CA TYR A 55 8.63 -31.14 -16.82
C TYR A 55 8.22 -31.33 -18.30
N GLY A 56 8.83 -30.60 -19.21
CA GLY A 56 8.73 -30.80 -20.65
C GLY A 56 9.31 -29.64 -21.45
N HIS A 57 8.90 -29.51 -22.71
CA HIS A 57 9.42 -28.47 -23.60
C HIS A 57 8.28 -27.61 -24.15
N ILE A 58 8.55 -26.32 -24.37
CA ILE A 58 7.69 -25.44 -25.16
C ILE A 58 8.18 -25.46 -26.61
N VAL A 59 7.28 -25.78 -27.54
CA VAL A 59 7.57 -25.97 -28.96
C VAL A 59 6.54 -25.20 -29.79
N ASP A 60 7.00 -24.45 -30.80
CA ASP A 60 6.10 -23.74 -31.71
C ASP A 60 5.45 -24.74 -32.71
N PRO A 61 4.12 -24.95 -32.66
CA PRO A 61 3.46 -26.04 -33.39
C PRO A 61 3.42 -25.83 -34.92
N LYS A 62 3.80 -24.64 -35.42
CA LYS A 62 3.89 -24.35 -36.86
C LYS A 62 5.27 -24.66 -37.44
N THR A 63 6.31 -24.66 -36.61
CA THR A 63 7.71 -24.78 -37.05
C THR A 63 8.45 -25.98 -36.44
N ASP A 64 7.85 -26.64 -35.44
CA ASP A 64 8.45 -27.64 -34.55
C ASP A 64 9.73 -27.18 -33.84
N ALA A 65 9.98 -25.86 -33.81
CA ALA A 65 11.11 -25.27 -33.13
C ALA A 65 10.89 -25.28 -31.61
N GLN A 66 11.81 -25.92 -30.88
CA GLN A 66 11.87 -25.83 -29.42
C GLN A 66 12.26 -24.41 -29.01
N LEU A 67 11.45 -23.80 -28.15
CA LEU A 67 11.68 -22.48 -27.58
C LEU A 67 12.44 -22.58 -26.26
N ASP A 68 12.00 -23.46 -25.37
CA ASP A 68 12.59 -23.63 -24.04
C ASP A 68 12.27 -25.00 -23.41
N GLU A 69 13.07 -25.38 -22.41
CA GLU A 69 12.85 -26.48 -21.48
C GLU A 69 12.21 -25.90 -20.19
N VAL A 70 11.09 -26.48 -19.74
CA VAL A 70 10.18 -25.82 -18.78
C VAL A 70 9.60 -26.76 -17.73
N MET A 71 9.12 -26.15 -16.64
CA MET A 71 8.22 -26.80 -15.68
C MET A 71 6.86 -26.12 -15.75
N VAL A 72 5.80 -26.87 -16.09
CA VAL A 72 4.43 -26.34 -16.23
C VAL A 72 3.57 -26.75 -15.04
N SER A 73 2.99 -25.79 -14.33
CA SER A 73 2.01 -26.01 -13.27
C SER A 73 0.59 -26.01 -13.86
N VAL A 74 -0.20 -27.04 -13.54
CA VAL A 74 -1.61 -27.18 -13.96
C VAL A 74 -2.52 -26.94 -12.77
N MET A 75 -3.38 -25.93 -12.83
CA MET A 75 -4.31 -25.58 -11.75
C MET A 75 -5.72 -25.38 -12.31
N ARG A 76 -6.73 -26.03 -11.73
CA ARG A 76 -8.11 -26.03 -12.23
C ARG A 76 -9.08 -25.25 -11.35
N ALA A 77 -10.07 -24.65 -12.00
CA ALA A 77 -11.20 -24.01 -11.35
C ALA A 77 -11.88 -24.94 -10.31
N PRO A 78 -12.44 -24.40 -9.20
CA PRO A 78 -12.37 -23.01 -8.75
C PRO A 78 -11.13 -22.74 -7.86
N LYS A 79 -10.22 -23.69 -7.69
CA LYS A 79 -9.15 -23.63 -6.68
C LYS A 79 -7.90 -22.88 -7.18
N THR A 80 -8.08 -21.75 -7.85
CA THR A 80 -7.00 -20.96 -8.47
C THR A 80 -7.08 -19.49 -8.08
N PHE A 81 -6.06 -18.68 -8.39
CA PHE A 81 -6.05 -17.24 -8.06
C PHE A 81 -7.25 -16.50 -8.69
N THR A 82 -7.60 -16.79 -9.93
CA THR A 82 -8.73 -16.18 -10.65
C THR A 82 -10.05 -16.91 -10.45
N ARG A 83 -10.06 -18.09 -9.80
CA ARG A 83 -11.12 -19.14 -9.85
C ARG A 83 -11.38 -19.75 -11.24
N GLU A 84 -10.63 -19.37 -12.27
CA GLU A 84 -10.65 -20.00 -13.60
C GLU A 84 -9.65 -21.16 -13.69
N ASP A 85 -9.58 -21.86 -14.82
CA ASP A 85 -8.43 -22.72 -15.12
C ASP A 85 -7.17 -21.85 -15.35
N VAL A 86 -6.06 -22.19 -14.69
CA VAL A 86 -4.80 -21.45 -14.69
C VAL A 86 -3.64 -22.37 -15.04
N VAL A 87 -2.76 -21.91 -15.92
CA VAL A 87 -1.50 -22.60 -16.26
C VAL A 87 -0.35 -21.65 -16.04
N GLU A 88 0.71 -22.11 -15.38
CA GLU A 88 1.95 -21.34 -15.21
C GLU A 88 3.11 -22.09 -15.87
N ILE A 89 3.74 -21.45 -16.86
CA ILE A 89 4.90 -21.97 -17.57
C ILE A 89 6.14 -21.33 -16.94
N ASN A 90 6.88 -22.11 -16.15
CA ASN A 90 8.16 -21.70 -15.58
C ASN A 90 9.25 -22.00 -16.60
N CYS A 91 9.77 -20.94 -17.22
CA CYS A 91 10.81 -20.93 -18.25
C CYS A 91 12.09 -20.27 -17.71
N HIS A 92 13.20 -20.34 -18.46
CA HIS A 92 14.43 -19.65 -18.09
C HIS A 92 14.21 -18.14 -18.02
N GLY A 93 14.64 -17.50 -16.93
CA GLY A 93 14.35 -16.09 -16.62
C GLY A 93 15.13 -15.04 -17.42
N GLY A 94 15.65 -15.41 -18.60
CA GLY A 94 16.22 -14.44 -19.54
C GLY A 94 15.13 -13.74 -20.33
N ILE A 95 15.19 -12.41 -20.44
CA ILE A 95 14.16 -11.55 -21.08
C ILE A 95 13.66 -12.12 -22.42
N LEU A 96 14.57 -12.62 -23.27
CA LEU A 96 14.23 -13.19 -24.58
C LEU A 96 13.46 -14.52 -24.49
N ALA A 97 13.80 -15.41 -23.54
CA ALA A 97 13.16 -16.71 -23.39
C ALA A 97 11.69 -16.54 -22.96
N VAL A 98 11.47 -15.78 -21.88
CA VAL A 98 10.13 -15.49 -21.35
C VAL A 98 9.25 -14.79 -22.39
N ASN A 99 9.78 -13.79 -23.10
CA ASN A 99 9.04 -13.12 -24.17
C ASN A 99 8.69 -14.04 -25.35
N ARG A 100 9.58 -14.98 -25.74
CA ARG A 100 9.27 -15.95 -26.80
C ARG A 100 8.15 -16.91 -26.38
N VAL A 101 8.13 -17.36 -25.13
CA VAL A 101 7.04 -18.19 -24.58
C VAL A 101 5.73 -17.41 -24.56
N LEU A 102 5.72 -16.16 -24.07
CA LEU A 102 4.53 -15.29 -24.10
C LEU A 102 4.01 -15.11 -25.54
N GLN A 103 4.88 -14.71 -26.47
CA GLN A 103 4.50 -14.51 -27.87
C GLN A 103 4.00 -15.79 -28.55
N LEU A 104 4.42 -16.98 -28.10
CA LEU A 104 3.85 -18.22 -28.58
C LEU A 104 2.43 -18.46 -28.06
N VAL A 105 2.17 -18.32 -26.75
CA VAL A 105 0.82 -18.55 -26.21
C VAL A 105 -0.20 -17.53 -26.73
N LEU A 106 0.22 -16.27 -26.95
CA LEU A 106 -0.62 -15.26 -27.58
C LEU A 106 -1.02 -15.67 -29.02
N ARG A 107 -0.05 -16.10 -29.83
CA ARG A 107 -0.30 -16.57 -31.21
C ARG A 107 -1.09 -17.88 -31.29
N THR A 108 -1.28 -18.58 -30.18
CA THR A 108 -2.03 -19.85 -30.05
C THR A 108 -3.44 -19.66 -29.46
N GLY A 109 -3.82 -18.43 -29.06
CA GLY A 109 -5.21 -18.08 -28.72
C GLY A 109 -5.39 -17.25 -27.45
N ALA A 110 -4.34 -16.97 -26.68
CA ALA A 110 -4.45 -16.07 -25.52
C ALA A 110 -4.44 -14.59 -25.94
N ARG A 111 -5.20 -13.74 -25.25
CA ARG A 111 -5.02 -12.28 -25.28
C ARG A 111 -3.94 -11.87 -24.28
N LEU A 112 -3.26 -10.74 -24.52
CA LEU A 112 -2.39 -10.13 -23.51
C LEU A 112 -3.26 -9.57 -22.38
N ALA A 113 -2.98 -9.94 -21.13
CA ALA A 113 -3.71 -9.44 -19.97
C ALA A 113 -3.54 -7.91 -19.83
N GLU A 114 -4.61 -7.23 -19.42
CA GLU A 114 -4.55 -5.84 -18.98
C GLU A 114 -3.87 -5.72 -17.60
N PRO A 115 -3.39 -4.53 -17.20
CA PRO A 115 -2.90 -4.30 -15.84
C PRO A 115 -3.99 -4.64 -14.80
N GLY A 116 -3.65 -5.44 -13.80
CA GLY A 116 -4.57 -5.86 -12.74
C GLY A 116 -5.61 -6.90 -13.15
N GLU A 117 -5.61 -7.40 -14.39
CA GLU A 117 -6.72 -8.22 -14.89
C GLU A 117 -6.87 -9.56 -14.16
N PHE A 118 -5.78 -10.18 -13.68
CA PHE A 118 -5.90 -11.43 -12.92
C PHE A 118 -6.57 -11.18 -11.55
N THR A 119 -6.23 -10.10 -10.87
CA THR A 119 -6.84 -9.70 -9.59
C THR A 119 -8.28 -9.22 -9.82
N LYS A 120 -8.56 -8.51 -10.91
CA LYS A 120 -9.93 -8.14 -11.34
C LYS A 120 -10.80 -9.38 -11.54
N ARG A 121 -10.30 -10.43 -12.20
CA ARG A 121 -11.02 -11.70 -12.35
C ARG A 121 -11.18 -12.44 -11.02
N ALA A 122 -10.18 -12.41 -10.14
CA ALA A 122 -10.32 -12.96 -8.79
C ALA A 122 -11.44 -12.27 -7.98
N PHE A 123 -11.56 -10.94 -8.11
CA PHE A 123 -12.66 -10.15 -7.54
C PHE A 123 -14.01 -10.49 -8.18
N LEU A 124 -14.13 -10.41 -9.51
CA LEU A 124 -15.39 -10.67 -10.24
C LEU A 124 -15.93 -12.10 -10.04
N ASN A 125 -15.04 -13.08 -9.87
CA ASN A 125 -15.42 -14.46 -9.55
C ASN A 125 -15.64 -14.69 -8.04
N GLY A 126 -15.63 -13.64 -7.22
CA GLY A 126 -15.95 -13.65 -5.78
C GLY A 126 -14.93 -14.38 -4.90
N ARG A 127 -13.65 -14.47 -5.32
CA ARG A 127 -12.57 -15.07 -4.51
C ARG A 127 -12.12 -14.13 -3.41
N ILE A 128 -12.02 -12.86 -3.75
CA ILE A 128 -11.55 -11.75 -2.92
C ILE A 128 -12.52 -10.60 -3.11
N ASP A 129 -12.61 -9.71 -2.14
CA ASP A 129 -13.31 -8.44 -2.29
C ASP A 129 -12.36 -7.31 -2.75
N LEU A 130 -12.88 -6.09 -2.93
CA LEU A 130 -12.09 -4.96 -3.43
C LEU A 130 -11.01 -4.51 -2.43
N SER A 131 -11.30 -4.57 -1.13
CA SER A 131 -10.34 -4.24 -0.07
C SER A 131 -9.18 -5.26 -0.01
N GLN A 132 -9.47 -6.53 -0.26
CA GLN A 132 -8.47 -7.60 -0.39
C GLN A 132 -7.67 -7.47 -1.70
N ALA A 133 -8.30 -7.07 -2.80
CA ALA A 133 -7.62 -6.82 -4.07
C ALA A 133 -6.59 -5.68 -3.95
N GLU A 134 -6.94 -4.59 -3.26
CA GLU A 134 -5.99 -3.51 -2.95
C GLU A 134 -4.85 -3.99 -2.02
N ALA A 135 -5.16 -4.83 -1.03
CA ALA A 135 -4.15 -5.43 -0.14
C ALA A 135 -3.11 -6.29 -0.88
N VAL A 136 -3.46 -6.91 -2.02
CA VAL A 136 -2.49 -7.60 -2.89
C VAL A 136 -1.44 -6.63 -3.43
N MET A 137 -1.79 -5.38 -3.77
CA MET A 137 -0.81 -4.37 -4.19
C MET A 137 0.06 -3.92 -3.03
N ASP A 138 -0.56 -3.62 -1.88
CA ASP A 138 0.14 -3.10 -0.71
C ASP A 138 1.17 -4.14 -0.20
N LEU A 139 0.85 -5.43 -0.26
CA LEU A 139 1.77 -6.53 0.06
C LEU A 139 2.98 -6.60 -0.87
N ILE A 140 2.82 -6.27 -2.16
CA ILE A 140 3.92 -6.24 -3.15
C ILE A 140 4.79 -4.99 -2.98
N ARG A 141 4.18 -3.87 -2.58
CA ARG A 141 4.84 -2.57 -2.43
C ARG A 141 5.44 -2.34 -1.04
N ALA A 142 5.08 -3.18 -0.07
CA ALA A 142 5.50 -3.13 1.33
C ALA A 142 7.01 -2.84 1.47
N LYS A 143 7.34 -1.85 2.31
CA LYS A 143 8.71 -1.37 2.53
C LYS A 143 9.29 -1.82 3.88
N THR A 144 8.42 -2.24 4.80
CA THR A 144 8.77 -2.72 6.15
C THR A 144 7.95 -3.94 6.52
N ASP A 145 8.44 -4.78 7.45
CA ASP A 145 7.69 -5.93 7.97
C ASP A 145 6.33 -5.53 8.55
N ARG A 146 6.21 -4.32 9.14
CA ARG A 146 4.93 -3.80 9.65
C ARG A 146 3.94 -3.52 8.52
N SER A 147 4.39 -2.86 7.45
CA SER A 147 3.56 -2.62 6.26
C SER A 147 3.14 -3.93 5.57
N MET A 148 4.03 -4.93 5.56
CA MET A 148 3.76 -6.26 5.02
C MET A 148 2.71 -7.01 5.85
N ASN A 149 2.85 -7.03 7.18
CA ASN A 149 1.89 -7.67 8.10
C ASN A 149 0.51 -6.99 8.05
N MET A 150 0.46 -5.66 7.93
CA MET A 150 -0.79 -4.90 7.73
C MET A 150 -1.50 -5.35 6.44
N ALA A 151 -0.77 -5.43 5.32
CA ALA A 151 -1.31 -5.90 4.05
C ALA A 151 -1.74 -7.37 4.11
N MET A 152 -1.04 -8.23 4.86
CA MET A 152 -1.47 -9.62 5.09
C MET A 152 -2.80 -9.70 5.84
N LYS A 153 -2.95 -9.00 6.97
CA LYS A 153 -4.21 -8.96 7.74
C LYS A 153 -5.40 -8.47 6.89
N GLN A 154 -5.19 -7.44 6.06
CA GLN A 154 -6.23 -6.96 5.14
C GLN A 154 -6.53 -7.97 4.03
N LEU A 155 -5.52 -8.70 3.52
CA LEU A 155 -5.70 -9.77 2.52
C LEU A 155 -6.43 -10.99 3.08
N ASP A 156 -6.17 -11.37 4.32
CA ASP A 156 -6.89 -12.43 5.05
C ASP A 156 -8.36 -12.04 5.33
N GLY A 157 -8.66 -10.74 5.29
CA GLY A 157 -10.02 -10.20 5.23
C GLY A 157 -10.50 -9.49 6.49
N ASP A 158 -9.61 -9.09 7.41
CA ASP A 158 -9.99 -8.43 8.66
C ASP A 158 -10.92 -7.21 8.43
N LEU A 159 -10.53 -6.31 7.52
CA LEU A 159 -11.34 -5.16 7.13
C LEU A 159 -12.64 -5.58 6.42
N SER A 160 -12.57 -6.56 5.52
CA SER A 160 -13.73 -7.09 4.80
C SER A 160 -14.81 -7.61 5.75
N ASN A 161 -14.41 -8.40 6.74
CA ASN A 161 -15.28 -9.00 7.73
C ASN A 161 -15.92 -7.94 8.65
N LEU A 162 -15.14 -6.95 9.08
CA LEU A 162 -15.63 -5.85 9.90
C LEU A 162 -16.66 -4.99 9.14
N ILE A 163 -16.34 -4.57 7.91
CA ILE A 163 -17.25 -3.77 7.08
C ILE A 163 -18.54 -4.54 6.75
N ARG A 164 -18.45 -5.84 6.46
CA ARG A 164 -19.63 -6.70 6.29
C ARG A 164 -20.47 -6.81 7.56
N SER A 165 -19.84 -6.90 8.74
CA SER A 165 -20.56 -6.91 10.02
C SER A 165 -21.34 -5.61 10.24
N LEU A 166 -20.72 -4.45 9.96
CA LEU A 166 -21.39 -3.15 10.07
C LEU A 166 -22.54 -3.02 9.05
N ARG A 167 -22.32 -3.43 7.80
CA ARG A 167 -23.38 -3.50 6.76
C ARG A 167 -24.54 -4.41 7.17
N GLN A 168 -24.26 -5.52 7.86
CA GLN A 168 -25.31 -6.43 8.32
C GLN A 168 -26.14 -5.84 9.47
N GLU A 169 -25.51 -5.13 10.42
CA GLU A 169 -26.24 -4.43 11.49
C GLU A 169 -27.15 -3.33 10.94
N ILE A 170 -26.67 -2.53 9.98
CA ILE A 170 -27.50 -1.53 9.29
C ILE A 170 -28.64 -2.22 8.53
N LEU A 171 -28.36 -3.27 7.74
CA LEU A 171 -29.38 -3.97 6.94
C LEU A 171 -30.47 -4.61 7.81
N ASN A 172 -30.10 -5.25 8.92
CA ASN A 172 -31.05 -5.82 9.88
C ASN A 172 -31.97 -4.73 10.46
N THR A 173 -31.39 -3.57 10.77
CA THR A 173 -32.12 -2.42 11.35
C THR A 173 -33.05 -1.81 10.31
N LEU A 174 -32.58 -1.57 9.07
CA LEU A 174 -33.40 -1.12 7.93
C LEU A 174 -34.59 -2.06 7.69
N ALA A 175 -34.38 -3.38 7.70
CA ALA A 175 -35.46 -4.36 7.51
C ALA A 175 -36.52 -4.33 8.63
N GLN A 176 -36.13 -3.99 9.86
CA GLN A 176 -37.06 -3.82 10.98
C GLN A 176 -37.82 -2.49 10.90
N VAL A 177 -37.14 -1.42 10.46
CA VAL A 177 -37.73 -0.10 10.23
C VAL A 177 -38.79 -0.16 9.12
N GLU A 178 -38.48 -0.77 7.97
CA GLU A 178 -39.40 -0.91 6.82
C GLU A 178 -40.73 -1.57 7.21
N VAL A 179 -40.68 -2.66 7.98
CA VAL A 179 -41.89 -3.39 8.44
C VAL A 179 -42.77 -2.51 9.33
N ASN A 180 -42.18 -1.63 10.14
CA ASN A 180 -42.90 -0.74 11.03
C ASN A 180 -43.51 0.46 10.28
N ILE A 181 -42.86 0.93 9.20
CA ILE A 181 -43.40 1.96 8.29
C ILE A 181 -44.58 1.42 7.47
N ASP A 182 -44.49 0.21 6.94
CA ASP A 182 -45.56 -0.41 6.16
C ASP A 182 -46.81 -0.79 6.99
N TYR A 183 -46.62 -1.10 8.29
CA TYR A 183 -47.69 -1.55 9.20
C TYR A 183 -47.72 -0.78 10.53
N PRO A 184 -48.05 0.52 10.52
CA PRO A 184 -48.15 1.35 11.72
C PRO A 184 -49.44 1.05 12.49
N GLU A 185 -49.49 -0.10 13.19
CA GLU A 185 -50.68 -0.53 13.93
C GLU A 185 -50.82 0.13 15.32
N TYR A 186 -49.74 0.70 15.89
CA TYR A 186 -49.71 1.36 17.21
C TYR A 186 -48.64 2.46 17.30
N ASP A 187 -48.95 3.60 17.93
CA ASP A 187 -48.02 4.74 18.11
C ASP A 187 -46.73 4.35 18.87
N ASP A 188 -46.83 3.43 19.84
CA ASP A 188 -45.68 2.93 20.63
C ASP A 188 -44.57 2.30 19.76
N VAL A 189 -44.88 1.88 18.53
CA VAL A 189 -43.92 1.27 17.59
C VAL A 189 -42.94 2.30 17.03
N GLU A 190 -43.35 3.56 16.86
CA GLU A 190 -42.50 4.61 16.26
C GLU A 190 -41.38 5.01 17.24
N GLU A 191 -41.69 5.24 18.52
CA GLU A 191 -40.69 5.50 19.57
C GLU A 191 -39.68 4.35 19.70
N MET A 192 -40.14 3.10 19.68
CA MET A 192 -39.27 1.93 19.70
C MET A 192 -38.37 1.83 18.46
N THR A 193 -38.87 2.24 17.29
CA THR A 193 -38.13 2.24 16.03
C THR A 193 -37.02 3.28 16.05
N LEU A 194 -37.33 4.51 16.48
CA LEU A 194 -36.35 5.60 16.63
C LEU A 194 -35.26 5.24 17.65
N ALA A 195 -35.62 4.66 18.80
CA ALA A 195 -34.65 4.25 19.82
C ALA A 195 -33.68 3.17 19.32
N LEU A 196 -34.18 2.17 18.58
CA LEU A 196 -33.33 1.15 17.94
C LEU A 196 -32.39 1.76 16.89
N LEU A 197 -32.92 2.66 16.06
CA LEU A 197 -32.17 3.32 15.00
C LEU A 197 -31.06 4.21 15.60
N GLU A 198 -31.33 4.92 16.69
CA GLU A 198 -30.35 5.70 17.46
C GLU A 198 -29.25 4.82 18.06
N GLU A 199 -29.62 3.72 18.75
CA GLU A 199 -28.68 2.76 19.34
C GLU A 199 -27.71 2.20 18.28
N LYS A 200 -28.26 1.73 17.16
CA LYS A 200 -27.49 1.09 16.08
C LYS A 200 -26.63 2.09 15.32
N THR A 201 -27.12 3.31 15.12
CA THR A 201 -26.35 4.40 14.51
C THR A 201 -25.14 4.76 15.37
N LYS A 202 -25.33 4.92 16.70
CA LYS A 202 -24.24 5.17 17.65
C LYS A 202 -23.22 4.05 17.68
N TYR A 203 -23.67 2.79 17.68
CA TYR A 203 -22.78 1.62 17.62
C TYR A 203 -21.91 1.61 16.35
N VAL A 204 -22.52 1.77 15.16
CA VAL A 204 -21.78 1.75 13.89
C VAL A 204 -20.83 2.94 13.79
N SER A 205 -21.27 4.14 14.14
CA SER A 205 -20.44 5.35 14.17
C SER A 205 -19.21 5.18 15.07
N GLN A 206 -19.37 4.63 16.28
CA GLN A 206 -18.26 4.33 17.18
C GLN A 206 -17.23 3.36 16.56
N GLN A 207 -17.68 2.32 15.84
CA GLN A 207 -16.79 1.38 15.16
C GLN A 207 -16.04 2.04 13.99
N ILE A 208 -16.71 2.91 13.23
CA ILE A 208 -16.08 3.68 12.14
C ILE A 208 -15.04 4.67 12.70
N GLN A 209 -15.37 5.40 13.76
CA GLN A 209 -14.44 6.33 14.42
C GLN A 209 -13.21 5.61 15.01
N GLN A 210 -13.39 4.39 15.53
CA GLN A 210 -12.27 3.55 15.97
C GLN A 210 -11.33 3.20 14.79
N LEU A 211 -11.85 2.85 13.61
CA LEU A 211 -11.04 2.62 12.41
C LEU A 211 -10.32 3.91 11.95
N LEU A 212 -11.04 5.03 11.86
CA LEU A 212 -10.49 6.33 11.47
C LEU A 212 -9.38 6.80 12.41
N SER A 213 -9.42 6.43 13.70
CA SER A 213 -8.33 6.76 14.65
C SER A 213 -6.96 6.16 14.27
N THR A 214 -6.93 5.09 13.47
CA THR A 214 -5.68 4.46 12.98
C THR A 214 -5.23 4.97 11.61
N ALA A 215 -6.05 5.78 10.94
CA ALA A 215 -5.90 6.15 9.53
C ALA A 215 -4.56 6.83 9.20
N GLN A 216 -4.13 7.78 10.04
CA GLN A 216 -2.89 8.52 9.82
C GLN A 216 -1.66 7.60 9.86
N GLN A 217 -1.62 6.67 10.81
CA GLN A 217 -0.53 5.71 10.96
C GLN A 217 -0.55 4.67 9.84
N GLY A 218 -1.72 4.14 9.47
CA GLY A 218 -1.88 3.22 8.36
C GLY A 218 -1.45 3.83 7.02
N LYS A 219 -1.80 5.09 6.76
CA LYS A 219 -1.36 5.83 5.57
C LYS A 219 0.17 5.95 5.53
N ILE A 220 0.81 6.37 6.62
CA ILE A 220 2.28 6.51 6.67
C ILE A 220 2.99 5.16 6.53
N LEU A 221 2.47 4.08 7.15
CA LEU A 221 3.00 2.72 6.96
C LEU A 221 2.91 2.23 5.50
N ARG A 222 1.98 2.77 4.70
CA ARG A 222 1.75 2.41 3.29
C ARG A 222 2.54 3.27 2.30
N GLU A 223 2.51 4.59 2.48
CA GLU A 223 3.07 5.56 1.54
C GLU A 223 4.51 5.99 1.89
N GLY A 224 4.87 5.87 3.17
CA GLY A 224 6.12 6.36 3.76
C GLY A 224 5.95 7.72 4.45
N LEU A 225 6.73 7.96 5.50
CA LEU A 225 6.84 9.26 6.17
C LEU A 225 7.71 10.18 5.33
N GLN A 226 7.13 11.24 4.76
CA GLN A 226 7.85 12.21 3.95
C GLN A 226 8.91 12.93 4.79
N THR A 227 10.18 12.61 4.55
CA THR A 227 11.30 12.98 5.42
C THR A 227 12.35 13.80 4.66
N ALA A 228 12.57 15.04 5.08
CA ALA A 228 13.64 15.88 4.56
C ALA A 228 14.92 15.78 5.42
N ILE A 229 16.07 15.57 4.79
CA ILE A 229 17.39 15.63 5.46
C ILE A 229 18.02 17.00 5.18
N VAL A 230 17.98 17.89 6.17
CA VAL A 230 18.33 19.30 6.05
C VAL A 230 19.61 19.63 6.81
N GLY A 231 20.35 20.64 6.33
CA GLY A 231 21.58 21.13 6.97
C GLY A 231 22.51 21.78 5.96
N ARG A 232 23.54 22.48 6.43
CA ARG A 232 24.57 23.10 5.58
C ARG A 232 25.35 22.09 4.72
N PRO A 233 26.15 22.56 3.74
CA PRO A 233 27.29 21.81 3.22
C PRO A 233 28.13 21.15 4.31
N ASN A 234 28.69 19.98 4.04
CA ASN A 234 29.70 19.30 4.86
C ASN A 234 29.34 18.95 6.33
N VAL A 235 28.07 19.12 6.77
CA VAL A 235 27.61 18.68 8.11
C VAL A 235 27.43 17.16 8.23
N GLY A 236 27.50 16.41 7.12
CA GLY A 236 27.40 14.95 7.08
C GLY A 236 26.05 14.37 6.64
N LYS A 237 25.23 15.12 5.89
CA LYS A 237 23.96 14.63 5.30
C LYS A 237 24.14 13.32 4.52
N SER A 238 25.11 13.27 3.62
CA SER A 238 25.43 12.09 2.81
C SER A 238 25.99 10.94 3.65
N SER A 239 26.64 11.23 4.80
CA SER A 239 27.08 10.23 5.76
C SER A 239 25.89 9.58 6.49
N LEU A 240 24.93 10.39 6.97
CA LEU A 240 23.70 9.90 7.57
C LEU A 240 22.89 9.05 6.57
N LEU A 241 22.68 9.53 5.34
CA LEU A 241 21.98 8.78 4.30
C LEU A 241 22.67 7.43 4.01
N ASN A 242 24.01 7.40 3.94
CA ASN A 242 24.76 6.15 3.81
C ASN A 242 24.65 5.22 5.02
N VAL A 243 24.60 5.76 6.25
CA VAL A 243 24.39 4.95 7.47
C VAL A 243 23.01 4.30 7.42
N LEU A 244 21.97 5.11 7.24
CA LEU A 244 20.58 4.69 7.17
C LEU A 244 20.33 3.62 6.09
N LEU A 245 20.88 3.79 4.88
CA LEU A 245 20.78 2.80 3.80
C LEU A 245 21.60 1.51 4.02
N ARG A 246 22.62 1.52 4.88
CA ARG A 246 23.52 0.37 5.10
C ARG A 246 23.13 -0.50 6.27
N GLU A 247 22.60 0.10 7.34
CA GLU A 247 22.19 -0.64 8.54
C GLU A 247 20.78 -1.21 8.34
N GLU A 248 19.89 -0.46 7.68
CA GLU A 248 18.54 -0.91 7.35
C GLU A 248 18.41 -1.17 5.84
N LYS A 249 18.58 -2.43 5.43
CA LYS A 249 18.26 -2.91 4.07
C LYS A 249 16.75 -2.90 3.79
N ALA A 250 16.15 -1.71 3.77
CA ALA A 250 14.94 -1.51 2.99
C ALA A 250 15.26 -1.82 1.52
N ILE A 251 14.36 -2.55 0.86
CA ILE A 251 14.58 -3.00 -0.52
C ILE A 251 14.63 -1.78 -1.44
N VAL A 252 15.84 -1.42 -1.88
CA VAL A 252 16.03 -0.50 -3.01
C VAL A 252 15.40 -1.16 -4.22
N THR A 253 14.19 -0.71 -4.57
CA THR A 253 13.48 -1.19 -5.75
C THR A 253 14.05 -0.51 -6.98
N ASP A 254 15.19 -1.00 -7.47
CA ASP A 254 15.71 -0.71 -8.81
C ASP A 254 14.77 -1.29 -9.87
N ILE A 255 13.58 -0.68 -10.05
CA ILE A 255 12.69 -0.99 -11.18
C ILE A 255 13.28 -0.33 -12.42
N ALA A 256 14.25 -1.00 -13.02
CA ALA A 256 14.88 -0.59 -14.27
C ALA A 256 13.82 -0.43 -15.38
N GLY A 257 13.43 0.81 -15.67
CA GLY A 257 12.46 1.14 -16.71
C GLY A 257 11.54 2.33 -16.45
N THR A 258 11.42 2.81 -15.21
CA THR A 258 10.66 4.04 -14.93
C THR A 258 11.46 5.27 -15.36
N THR A 259 11.07 5.89 -16.47
CA THR A 259 11.79 7.03 -17.05
C THR A 259 11.60 8.32 -16.25
N ARG A 260 12.72 8.99 -15.94
CA ARG A 260 12.88 10.43 -15.64
C ARG A 260 12.37 11.00 -14.33
N ASP A 261 11.53 10.32 -13.57
CA ASP A 261 11.17 10.79 -12.23
C ASP A 261 12.26 10.46 -11.21
N THR A 262 12.38 11.31 -10.19
CA THR A 262 13.39 11.24 -9.11
C THR A 262 13.45 9.84 -8.49
N ILE A 263 14.65 9.32 -8.24
CA ILE A 263 14.84 8.06 -7.50
C ILE A 263 14.35 8.29 -6.07
N GLU A 264 13.12 7.87 -5.78
CA GLU A 264 12.55 7.95 -4.43
C GLU A 264 13.21 6.91 -3.53
N GLU A 265 13.93 7.36 -2.50
CA GLU A 265 14.66 6.48 -1.59
C GLU A 265 13.84 6.19 -0.33
N TYR A 266 13.66 4.90 -0.04
CA TYR A 266 12.98 4.41 1.15
C TYR A 266 13.97 3.76 2.12
N VAL A 267 13.81 4.01 3.43
CA VAL A 267 14.64 3.45 4.52
C VAL A 267 13.74 2.87 5.64
N ASN A 268 14.21 1.81 6.34
CA ASN A 268 13.59 1.06 7.46
C ASN A 268 12.41 1.78 8.14
N VAL A 269 12.58 2.65 9.13
CA VAL A 269 13.55 2.67 10.24
C VAL A 269 12.84 2.11 11.48
N ARG A 270 13.34 1.03 12.09
CA ARG A 270 12.65 0.27 13.16
C ARG A 270 11.17 -0.07 12.83
N GLY A 271 10.88 -0.22 11.53
CA GLY A 271 9.55 -0.49 10.97
C GLY A 271 8.77 0.73 10.47
N VAL A 272 9.34 1.95 10.52
CA VAL A 272 8.73 3.22 10.05
C VAL A 272 9.30 3.61 8.68
N PRO A 273 8.62 3.32 7.56
CA PRO A 273 9.17 3.59 6.23
C PRO A 273 9.43 5.08 6.04
N LEU A 274 10.68 5.52 6.00
CA LEU A 274 11.03 6.90 5.70
C LEU A 274 11.15 7.07 4.19
N LYS A 275 10.36 7.97 3.61
CA LYS A 275 10.47 8.38 2.20
C LYS A 275 11.34 9.64 2.14
N LEU A 276 12.58 9.50 1.70
CA LEU A 276 13.54 10.59 1.68
C LEU A 276 13.31 11.54 0.49
N ILE A 277 13.15 12.83 0.77
CA ILE A 277 12.92 13.88 -0.23
C ILE A 277 14.26 14.52 -0.64
N ASP A 278 14.42 14.78 -1.95
CA ASP A 278 15.59 15.42 -2.60
C ASP A 278 16.96 14.79 -2.28
N THR A 279 17.08 13.46 -2.47
CA THR A 279 18.37 12.76 -2.29
C THR A 279 19.38 13.00 -3.41
N ALA A 280 18.96 13.55 -4.56
CA ALA A 280 19.86 13.91 -5.67
C ALA A 280 20.92 14.91 -5.19
N GLY A 281 20.52 15.95 -4.45
CA GLY A 281 21.43 16.91 -3.81
C GLY A 281 22.28 16.35 -2.65
N ILE A 282 22.08 15.08 -2.26
CA ILE A 282 22.84 14.37 -1.22
C ILE A 282 23.84 13.38 -1.85
N ARG A 283 23.55 12.85 -3.05
CA ARG A 283 24.43 11.93 -3.79
C ARG A 283 25.40 12.64 -4.75
N ASP A 284 24.97 13.74 -5.39
CA ASP A 284 25.83 14.51 -6.30
C ASP A 284 26.75 15.48 -5.52
N THR A 285 27.87 14.97 -5.02
CA THR A 285 28.99 15.79 -4.55
C THR A 285 30.28 15.42 -5.27
N ASP A 286 30.52 16.07 -6.42
CA ASP A 286 31.89 16.42 -6.85
C ASP A 286 31.94 17.52 -7.94
N ASP A 287 30.83 18.22 -8.25
CA ASP A 287 30.86 19.32 -9.22
C ASP A 287 30.07 20.59 -8.84
N THR A 288 30.59 21.68 -9.36
CA THR A 288 30.40 23.09 -9.07
C THR A 288 28.98 23.66 -9.24
N VAL A 289 28.10 23.67 -8.20
CA VAL A 289 27.24 24.83 -7.79
C VAL A 289 26.72 24.63 -6.35
N GLU A 290 27.47 25.09 -5.34
CA GLU A 290 27.06 24.96 -3.93
C GLU A 290 26.33 26.20 -3.35
N ARG A 291 25.60 26.94 -4.20
CA ARG A 291 24.92 28.20 -3.83
C ARG A 291 23.39 28.14 -3.80
N ILE A 292 22.81 26.95 -3.96
CA ILE A 292 21.36 26.68 -4.04
C ILE A 292 20.82 25.99 -2.77
N GLY A 293 21.71 25.58 -1.85
CA GLY A 293 21.38 24.68 -0.74
C GLY A 293 20.27 25.13 0.22
N VAL A 294 20.13 26.43 0.49
CA VAL A 294 19.08 26.94 1.41
C VAL A 294 17.71 27.01 0.73
N GLU A 295 17.64 27.40 -0.56
CA GLU A 295 16.38 27.41 -1.32
C GLU A 295 15.88 25.98 -1.57
N ARG A 296 16.76 25.03 -1.91
CA ARG A 296 16.40 23.60 -1.97
C ARG A 296 15.95 23.06 -0.62
N SER A 297 16.65 23.39 0.48
CA SER A 297 16.22 22.99 1.82
C SER A 297 14.82 23.53 2.15
N ARG A 298 14.51 24.79 1.82
CA ARG A 298 13.17 25.37 1.97
C ARG A 298 12.10 24.58 1.22
N GLN A 299 12.39 24.20 -0.02
CA GLN A 299 11.45 23.47 -0.86
C GLN A 299 11.21 22.05 -0.33
N ALA A 300 12.28 21.33 0.03
CA ALA A 300 12.18 20.01 0.64
C ALA A 300 11.46 20.00 2.01
N ILE A 301 11.55 21.09 2.79
CA ILE A 301 10.80 21.24 4.05
C ILE A 301 9.30 21.42 3.81
N GLN A 302 8.90 22.18 2.77
CA GLN A 302 7.48 22.42 2.48
C GLN A 302 6.72 21.14 2.10
N ASP A 303 7.41 20.19 1.47
CA ASP A 303 6.85 18.90 1.04
C ASP A 303 7.06 17.77 2.08
N ALA A 304 7.52 18.06 3.29
CA ALA A 304 7.89 17.06 4.31
C ALA A 304 6.98 17.04 5.54
N ASP A 305 6.52 15.83 5.92
CA ASP A 305 5.86 15.55 7.20
C ASP A 305 6.84 15.58 8.39
N PHE A 306 8.12 15.35 8.14
CA PHE A 306 9.16 15.17 9.16
C PHE A 306 10.54 15.67 8.68
N VAL A 307 11.33 16.25 9.58
CA VAL A 307 12.63 16.85 9.24
C VAL A 307 13.77 16.32 10.12
N LEU A 308 14.85 15.86 9.49
CA LEU A 308 16.13 15.57 10.14
C LEU A 308 17.09 16.74 9.89
N LEU A 309 17.26 17.61 10.89
CA LEU A 309 18.13 18.79 10.80
C LEU A 309 19.52 18.48 11.34
N LEU A 310 20.55 18.47 10.49
CA LEU A 310 21.93 18.17 10.87
C LEU A 310 22.74 19.44 11.07
N LEU A 311 23.40 19.52 12.23
CA LEU A 311 24.37 20.56 12.59
C LEU A 311 25.75 19.92 12.84
N ASN A 312 26.83 20.63 12.50
CA ASN A 312 28.18 20.18 12.85
C ASN A 312 28.58 20.70 14.24
N GLN A 313 28.73 19.81 15.23
CA GLN A 313 29.13 20.20 16.59
C GLN A 313 30.60 20.65 16.71
N SER A 314 31.43 20.38 15.69
CA SER A 314 32.84 20.80 15.62
C SER A 314 33.02 22.23 15.09
N GLU A 315 31.94 22.98 14.89
CA GLU A 315 31.89 24.36 14.39
C GLU A 315 31.00 25.20 15.31
N ALA A 316 31.21 26.51 15.33
CA ALA A 316 30.25 27.43 15.95
C ALA A 316 28.98 27.53 15.08
N LEU A 317 27.83 27.85 15.70
CA LEU A 317 26.59 28.12 14.99
C LEU A 317 26.77 29.26 13.97
N THR A 318 26.46 28.98 12.71
CA THR A 318 26.49 29.96 11.62
C THR A 318 25.09 30.53 11.38
N ASP A 319 25.00 31.65 10.67
CA ASP A 319 23.69 32.27 10.38
C ASP A 319 22.80 31.37 9.52
N GLY A 320 23.40 30.53 8.65
CA GLY A 320 22.67 29.50 7.90
C GLY A 320 22.16 28.35 8.78
N ASP A 321 22.82 28.03 9.90
CA ASP A 321 22.28 27.09 10.88
C ASP A 321 21.08 27.72 11.62
N ARG A 322 21.22 28.98 12.06
CA ARG A 322 20.14 29.74 12.72
C ARG A 322 18.90 29.88 11.82
N GLU A 323 19.11 30.16 10.52
CA GLU A 323 18.03 30.24 9.52
C GLU A 323 17.30 28.90 9.37
N LEU A 324 18.03 27.78 9.30
CA LEU A 324 17.41 26.44 9.21
C LEU A 324 16.72 26.00 10.51
N ILE A 325 17.24 26.40 11.68
CA ILE A 325 16.60 26.15 12.97
C ILE A 325 15.26 26.90 13.07
N GLU A 326 15.20 28.17 12.69
CA GLU A 326 13.92 28.91 12.73
C GLU A 326 12.95 28.40 11.65
N LEU A 327 13.43 28.10 10.44
CA LEU A 327 12.62 27.59 9.34
C LEU A 327 11.94 26.24 9.62
N THR A 328 12.57 25.38 10.43
CA THR A 328 12.06 24.03 10.75
C THR A 328 11.32 23.95 12.08
N LYS A 329 11.19 25.06 12.80
CA LYS A 329 10.66 25.14 14.18
C LYS A 329 9.21 24.69 14.33
N ASP A 330 8.37 24.97 13.34
CA ASP A 330 6.95 24.60 13.33
C ASP A 330 6.71 23.19 12.72
N PHE A 331 7.77 22.50 12.29
CA PHE A 331 7.71 21.16 11.70
C PHE A 331 8.09 20.10 12.75
N LYS A 332 7.54 18.89 12.61
CA LYS A 332 8.03 17.74 13.39
C LYS A 332 9.47 17.46 12.97
N ARG A 333 10.41 17.57 13.90
CA ARG A 333 11.84 17.42 13.59
C ARG A 333 12.65 16.71 14.66
N VAL A 334 13.84 16.25 14.26
CA VAL A 334 14.94 15.87 15.15
C VAL A 334 16.18 16.67 14.76
N VAL A 335 16.85 17.26 15.75
CA VAL A 335 18.08 18.04 15.57
C VAL A 335 19.29 17.16 15.90
N ILE A 336 20.06 16.83 14.87
CA ILE A 336 21.19 15.91 14.92
C ILE A 336 22.49 16.72 15.03
N LEU A 337 23.12 16.70 16.20
CA LEU A 337 24.49 17.16 16.40
C LEU A 337 25.44 16.06 15.92
N ASN A 338 26.02 16.24 14.74
CA ASN A 338 26.93 15.27 14.13
C ASN A 338 28.41 15.66 14.35
N LYS A 339 29.30 14.70 14.13
CA LYS A 339 30.76 14.74 14.33
C LYS A 339 31.19 14.82 15.79
N CYS A 340 30.50 14.12 16.69
CA CYS A 340 30.88 14.01 18.11
C CYS A 340 32.22 13.28 18.38
N ASP A 341 32.86 12.73 17.34
CA ASP A 341 34.25 12.27 17.33
C ASP A 341 35.29 13.42 17.37
N LEU A 342 34.88 14.65 17.04
CA LEU A 342 35.72 15.84 17.05
C LEU A 342 35.51 16.69 18.32
N GLU A 343 36.44 17.61 18.57
CA GLU A 343 36.32 18.62 19.63
C GLU A 343 35.07 19.50 19.40
N THR A 344 34.21 19.61 20.41
CA THR A 344 33.03 20.47 20.39
C THR A 344 33.44 21.94 20.34
N LYS A 345 32.96 22.68 19.33
CA LYS A 345 33.13 24.15 19.20
C LYS A 345 31.82 24.91 19.12
N LEU A 346 30.71 24.18 19.12
CA LEU A 346 29.37 24.71 19.15
C LEU A 346 29.04 25.19 20.57
N ASP A 347 28.51 26.41 20.69
CA ASP A 347 28.01 26.94 21.95
C ASP A 347 26.70 26.23 22.32
N MET A 348 26.76 25.39 23.36
CA MET A 348 25.62 24.61 23.82
C MET A 348 24.57 25.45 24.54
N ASP A 349 24.96 26.57 25.15
CA ASP A 349 24.05 27.50 25.83
C ASP A 349 23.30 28.35 24.79
N GLU A 350 23.99 28.76 23.70
CA GLU A 350 23.34 29.36 22.53
C GLU A 350 22.31 28.39 21.93
N LEU A 351 22.70 27.14 21.64
CA LEU A 351 21.80 26.16 21.02
C LEU A 351 20.58 25.85 21.89
N ALA A 352 20.76 25.70 23.21
CA ALA A 352 19.66 25.44 24.14
C ALA A 352 18.65 26.60 24.22
N SER A 353 19.04 27.82 23.81
CA SER A 353 18.11 28.95 23.68
C SER A 353 17.28 28.94 22.38
N LEU A 354 17.70 28.16 21.38
CA LEU A 354 17.09 28.09 20.05
C LEU A 354 16.33 26.77 19.80
N VAL A 355 16.72 25.69 20.46
CA VAL A 355 16.21 24.33 20.25
C VAL A 355 15.94 23.67 21.61
N PRO A 356 14.73 23.12 21.86
CA PRO A 356 14.45 22.32 23.04
C PRO A 356 15.41 21.13 23.14
N THR A 357 15.98 20.88 24.32
CA THR A 357 16.98 19.81 24.52
C THR A 357 16.46 18.40 24.22
N GLU A 358 15.14 18.23 24.22
CA GLU A 358 14.46 16.96 23.90
C GLU A 358 14.49 16.62 22.40
N GLU A 359 14.65 17.63 21.52
CA GLU A 359 14.80 17.42 20.07
C GLU A 359 16.24 17.04 19.66
N ILE A 360 17.21 17.15 20.58
CA ILE A 360 18.64 17.11 20.26
C ILE A 360 19.24 15.72 20.45
N ILE A 361 19.79 15.15 19.39
CA ILE A 361 20.51 13.86 19.41
C ILE A 361 21.96 14.07 19.01
N LYS A 362 22.89 13.52 19.80
CA LYS A 362 24.34 13.57 19.54
C LYS A 362 24.78 12.32 18.80
N THR A 363 25.52 12.49 17.71
CA THR A 363 25.91 11.40 16.81
C THR A 363 27.33 11.56 16.28
N SER A 364 27.95 10.44 15.93
CA SER A 364 29.06 10.41 14.96
C SER A 364 28.74 9.36 13.90
N MET A 365 28.56 9.81 12.66
CA MET A 365 28.40 8.90 11.52
C MET A 365 29.70 8.13 11.18
N LEU A 366 30.85 8.57 11.72
CA LEU A 366 32.14 7.92 11.53
C LEU A 366 32.32 6.76 12.53
N GLU A 367 32.15 7.05 13.83
CA GLU A 367 32.26 6.08 14.92
C GLU A 367 30.98 5.26 15.14
N LYS A 368 29.93 5.54 14.36
CA LYS A 368 28.58 4.96 14.47
C LYS A 368 27.92 5.13 15.84
N SER A 369 28.27 6.19 16.57
CA SER A 369 27.67 6.47 17.88
C SER A 369 26.39 7.30 17.73
N GLY A 370 25.39 7.02 18.59
CA GLY A 370 24.12 7.75 18.63
C GLY A 370 23.09 7.37 17.56
N ILE A 371 23.43 6.48 16.61
CA ILE A 371 22.50 6.04 15.56
C ILE A 371 21.30 5.29 16.14
N ASP A 372 21.53 4.31 17.02
CA ASP A 372 20.48 3.59 17.77
C ASP A 372 19.49 4.55 18.45
N GLN A 373 20.00 5.64 19.03
CA GLN A 373 19.18 6.66 19.70
C GLN A 373 18.37 7.47 18.68
N LEU A 374 18.97 7.85 17.55
CA LEU A 374 18.28 8.52 16.45
C LEU A 374 17.13 7.67 15.91
N GLU A 375 17.38 6.40 15.58
CA GLU A 375 16.36 5.47 15.11
C GLU A 375 15.24 5.28 16.14
N GLN A 376 15.60 5.11 17.41
CA GLN A 376 14.63 4.95 18.49
C GLN A 376 13.76 6.19 18.64
N THR A 377 14.34 7.40 18.58
CA THR A 377 13.59 8.66 18.64
C THR A 377 12.68 8.84 17.43
N ILE A 378 13.11 8.48 16.22
CA ILE A 378 12.25 8.48 15.01
C ILE A 378 11.06 7.52 15.20
N ALA A 379 11.32 6.31 15.69
CA ALA A 379 10.28 5.33 15.98
C ALA A 379 9.31 5.83 17.06
N ASP A 380 9.81 6.41 18.14
CA ASP A 380 9.00 6.94 19.23
C ASP A 380 8.15 8.12 18.77
N TYR A 381 8.67 9.06 17.97
CA TYR A 381 7.87 10.15 17.38
C TYR A 381 6.71 9.63 16.50
N PHE A 382 6.89 8.50 15.83
CA PHE A 382 5.86 7.91 14.98
C PHE A 382 4.84 7.05 15.76
N PHE A 383 5.28 6.31 16.78
CA PHE A 383 4.43 5.42 17.58
C PHE A 383 3.88 6.06 18.88
N GLN A 384 4.29 7.29 19.22
CA GLN A 384 3.72 8.08 20.31
C GLN A 384 2.20 8.22 20.17
N GLY A 385 1.49 7.99 21.27
CA GLY A 385 0.02 8.01 21.33
C GLY A 385 -0.64 6.63 21.39
N GLN A 386 -0.03 5.58 20.85
CA GLN A 386 -0.57 4.20 20.92
C GLN A 386 0.51 3.13 21.18
N MET A 387 1.14 3.17 22.36
CA MET A 387 1.78 1.98 22.94
C MET A 387 0.71 0.97 23.36
N GLY A 388 0.17 0.21 22.42
CA GLY A 388 -0.87 -0.76 22.73
C GLY A 388 -1.11 -1.76 21.62
N ASP A 389 -1.72 -1.30 20.53
CA ASP A 389 -2.46 -2.21 19.67
C ASP A 389 -1.62 -2.79 18.53
N ARG A 390 -0.96 -3.90 18.86
CA ARG A 390 -0.32 -4.80 17.87
C ARG A 390 -1.35 -5.51 16.99
N ASP A 391 -2.63 -5.49 17.38
CA ASP A 391 -3.70 -6.21 16.69
C ASP A 391 -4.76 -5.33 16.02
N ALA A 392 -4.74 -4.01 16.21
CA ALA A 392 -5.58 -3.06 15.48
C ALA A 392 -5.50 -3.27 13.95
N THR A 393 -6.67 -3.27 13.31
CA THR A 393 -6.79 -3.20 11.86
C THR A 393 -6.47 -1.77 11.41
N TYR A 394 -5.22 -1.54 10.98
CA TYR A 394 -4.79 -0.23 10.48
C TYR A 394 -5.49 0.10 9.15
N LEU A 395 -6.09 1.28 9.10
CA LEU A 395 -6.72 1.80 7.90
C LEU A 395 -5.69 2.56 7.05
N SER A 396 -5.28 1.99 5.91
CA SER A 396 -4.13 2.50 5.14
C SER A 396 -4.48 3.25 3.85
N ASN A 397 -5.63 2.94 3.24
CA ASN A 397 -6.01 3.46 1.93
C ASN A 397 -6.88 4.71 2.05
N THR A 398 -6.42 5.82 1.48
CA THR A 398 -7.16 7.10 1.34
C THR A 398 -8.58 6.93 0.77
N ARG A 399 -8.81 5.95 -0.11
CA ARG A 399 -10.17 5.61 -0.60
C ARG A 399 -11.08 5.13 0.52
N HIS A 400 -10.60 4.22 1.37
CA HIS A 400 -11.36 3.69 2.49
C HIS A 400 -11.61 4.76 3.55
N ILE A 401 -10.59 5.59 3.84
CA ILE A 401 -10.70 6.72 4.78
C ILE A 401 -11.84 7.66 4.33
N ALA A 402 -11.80 8.13 3.07
CA ALA A 402 -12.82 9.05 2.55
C ALA A 402 -14.24 8.43 2.47
N LEU A 403 -14.36 7.10 2.29
CA LEU A 403 -15.66 6.42 2.33
C LEU A 403 -16.18 6.28 3.77
N LEU A 404 -15.30 5.99 4.73
CA LEU A 404 -15.63 5.90 6.16
C LEU A 404 -15.99 7.25 6.76
N GLU A 405 -15.28 8.33 6.40
CA GLU A 405 -15.64 9.70 6.78
C GLU A 405 -17.04 10.10 6.28
N LYS A 406 -17.37 9.78 5.01
CA LYS A 406 -18.71 10.01 4.45
C LYS A 406 -19.78 9.14 5.11
N ALA A 407 -19.46 7.90 5.47
CA ALA A 407 -20.37 7.00 6.16
C ALA A 407 -20.65 7.49 7.59
N ASP A 408 -19.63 7.93 8.34
CA ASP A 408 -19.83 8.56 9.65
C ASP A 408 -20.64 9.86 9.53
N GLN A 409 -20.38 10.70 8.52
CA GLN A 409 -21.19 11.89 8.26
C GLN A 409 -22.68 11.53 8.05
N ALA A 410 -22.99 10.52 7.23
CA ALA A 410 -24.36 10.08 7.02
C ALA A 410 -25.00 9.53 8.31
N LEU A 411 -24.23 8.87 9.17
CA LEU A 411 -24.69 8.44 10.50
C LEU A 411 -24.91 9.63 11.46
N GLN A 412 -24.14 10.72 11.35
CA GLN A 412 -24.44 11.95 12.10
C GLN A 412 -25.70 12.65 11.57
N GLU A 413 -25.92 12.66 10.25
CA GLU A 413 -27.13 13.18 9.61
C GLU A 413 -28.38 12.41 10.12
N VAL A 414 -28.29 11.08 10.28
CA VAL A 414 -29.30 10.25 10.95
C VAL A 414 -29.58 10.69 12.39
N LEU A 415 -28.55 10.85 13.23
CA LEU A 415 -28.75 11.26 14.63
C LEU A 415 -29.40 12.64 14.74
N MET A 416 -28.97 13.60 13.91
CA MET A 416 -29.58 14.93 13.85
C MET A 416 -31.06 14.88 13.41
N GLY A 417 -31.41 13.93 12.54
CA GLY A 417 -32.79 13.69 12.12
C GLY A 417 -33.67 13.19 13.27
N ILE A 418 -33.18 12.25 14.07
CA ILE A 418 -33.86 11.76 15.28
C ILE A 418 -34.04 12.91 16.28
N GLU A 419 -32.98 13.65 16.61
CA GLU A 419 -33.03 14.78 17.56
C GLU A 419 -33.97 15.90 17.10
N SER A 420 -34.11 16.11 15.78
CA SER A 420 -35.00 17.11 15.20
C SER A 420 -36.46 16.65 15.06
N GLY A 421 -36.78 15.40 15.40
CA GLY A 421 -38.11 14.82 15.21
C GLY A 421 -38.52 14.69 13.74
N MET A 422 -37.58 14.36 12.84
CA MET A 422 -37.91 14.08 11.45
C MET A 422 -38.65 12.73 11.31
N PRO A 423 -39.57 12.59 10.33
CA PRO A 423 -40.19 11.30 10.02
C PRO A 423 -39.16 10.21 9.70
N VAL A 424 -39.42 8.99 10.17
CA VAL A 424 -38.50 7.83 10.02
C VAL A 424 -38.13 7.57 8.56
N ASP A 425 -39.08 7.70 7.63
CA ASP A 425 -38.90 7.57 6.17
C ASP A 425 -37.76 8.43 5.62
N LEU A 426 -37.55 9.64 6.18
CA LEU A 426 -36.48 10.54 5.75
C LEU A 426 -35.13 10.14 6.37
N ILE A 427 -35.14 9.76 7.65
CA ILE A 427 -33.95 9.31 8.40
C ILE A 427 -33.38 8.03 7.76
N GLN A 428 -34.25 7.15 7.26
CA GLN A 428 -33.86 5.91 6.58
C GLN A 428 -32.99 6.14 5.33
N ILE A 429 -33.16 7.28 4.63
CA ILE A 429 -32.40 7.60 3.42
C ILE A 429 -30.91 7.74 3.74
N ASP A 430 -30.56 8.49 4.79
CA ASP A 430 -29.16 8.68 5.20
C ASP A 430 -28.56 7.41 5.80
N PHE A 431 -29.37 6.59 6.48
CA PHE A 431 -28.93 5.30 6.99
C PHE A 431 -28.66 4.27 5.86
N THR A 432 -29.48 4.28 4.81
CA THR A 432 -29.25 3.50 3.57
C THR A 432 -28.01 4.00 2.83
N ARG A 433 -27.80 5.33 2.77
CA ARG A 433 -26.59 5.93 2.20
C ARG A 433 -25.32 5.52 2.97
N ALA A 434 -25.37 5.43 4.30
CA ALA A 434 -24.27 4.89 5.09
C ALA A 434 -24.00 3.41 4.76
N TRP A 435 -25.05 2.60 4.56
CA TRP A 435 -24.91 1.21 4.11
C TRP A 435 -24.19 1.13 2.76
N ASP A 436 -24.62 1.88 1.76
CA ASP A 436 -24.02 1.88 0.41
C ASP A 436 -22.55 2.33 0.41
N LEU A 437 -22.21 3.40 1.14
CA LEU A 437 -20.83 3.89 1.27
C LEU A 437 -19.89 2.83 1.88
N LEU A 438 -20.38 2.04 2.83
CA LEU A 438 -19.64 0.88 3.35
C LEU A 438 -19.52 -0.23 2.29
N GLY A 439 -20.52 -0.41 1.42
CA GLY A 439 -20.51 -1.36 0.31
C GLY A 439 -19.52 -1.01 -0.79
N GLU A 440 -19.21 0.28 -0.98
CA GLU A 440 -18.15 0.72 -1.88
C GLU A 440 -16.75 0.27 -1.43
N ILE A 441 -16.53 0.04 -0.12
CA ILE A 441 -15.23 -0.41 0.42
C ILE A 441 -14.94 -1.85 -0.01
N THR A 442 -15.91 -2.74 0.19
CA THR A 442 -15.83 -4.18 -0.16
C THR A 442 -16.00 -4.44 -1.65
N GLY A 443 -16.64 -3.55 -2.39
CA GLY A 443 -16.95 -3.74 -3.80
C GLY A 443 -18.38 -4.20 -4.08
N ASP A 444 -19.23 -4.30 -3.06
CA ASP A 444 -20.62 -4.76 -3.18
C ASP A 444 -21.52 -3.74 -3.92
N SER A 445 -21.24 -2.43 -3.78
CA SER A 445 -22.02 -1.32 -4.35
C SER A 445 -21.25 -0.48 -5.40
N VAL A 446 -20.19 -1.04 -6.03
CA VAL A 446 -19.24 -0.27 -6.86
C VAL A 446 -19.60 -0.22 -8.36
N GLN A 447 -19.31 0.92 -9.00
CA GLN A 447 -19.43 1.14 -10.45
C GLN A 447 -18.21 0.63 -11.26
N ASP A 448 -18.44 0.13 -12.47
CA ASP A 448 -17.41 -0.45 -13.36
C ASP A 448 -16.25 0.49 -13.71
N GLU A 449 -16.50 1.81 -13.78
CA GLU A 449 -15.45 2.80 -14.05
C GLU A 449 -14.43 2.87 -12.91
N LEU A 450 -14.89 2.82 -11.65
CA LEU A 450 -14.00 2.82 -10.47
C LEU A 450 -13.17 1.54 -10.42
N LEU A 451 -13.75 0.38 -10.73
CA LEU A 451 -13.00 -0.89 -10.85
C LEU A 451 -11.90 -0.75 -11.91
N THR A 452 -12.22 -0.17 -13.06
CA THR A 452 -11.26 0.01 -14.16
C THR A 452 -10.13 0.95 -13.76
N GLN A 453 -10.42 2.07 -13.09
CA GLN A 453 -9.40 2.98 -12.57
C GLN A 453 -8.51 2.31 -11.52
N LEU A 454 -9.08 1.54 -10.57
CA LEU A 454 -8.31 0.84 -9.54
C LEU A 454 -7.38 -0.21 -10.14
N PHE A 455 -7.89 -1.11 -10.99
CA PHE A 455 -7.08 -2.16 -11.58
C PHE A 455 -6.01 -1.63 -12.54
N SER A 456 -6.21 -0.46 -13.16
CA SER A 456 -5.18 0.17 -14.01
C SER A 456 -3.87 0.53 -13.27
N GLN A 457 -3.89 0.64 -11.94
CA GLN A 457 -2.71 0.93 -11.11
C GLN A 457 -1.88 -0.30 -10.73
N PHE A 458 -2.35 -1.51 -11.06
CA PHE A 458 -1.65 -2.77 -10.79
C PHE A 458 -0.56 -3.03 -11.83
N CYS A 459 0.37 -3.93 -11.52
CA CYS A 459 1.35 -4.41 -12.51
C CYS A 459 0.70 -5.35 -13.54
N LEU A 460 1.22 -5.36 -14.76
CA LEU A 460 0.95 -6.44 -15.73
C LEU A 460 1.34 -7.80 -15.12
N GLY A 461 0.49 -8.82 -15.30
CA GLY A 461 0.74 -10.17 -14.78
C GLY A 461 0.18 -10.48 -13.39
N LYS A 462 -0.50 -9.50 -12.77
CA LYS A 462 -1.42 -9.67 -11.64
C LYS A 462 -2.74 -8.96 -11.94
#